data_AF-A0A1G2ZZM1-F1
#
_entry.id   AF-A0A1G2ZZM1-F1
#
_cell.length_a   1.000
_cell.length_b   1.000
_cell.length_c   1.000
_cell.angle_alpha   90.00
_cell.angle_beta   90.00
_cell.angle_gamma   90.00
#
_symmetry.space_group_name_H-M   'P 1'
#
loop_
_entity.id
_entity.type
_entity.pdbx_description
1 polymer ?
#
loop_
_entity_poly.entity_id
_entity_poly.type
_entity_poly.pdbx_seq_one_letter_code
_entity_poly.pdbx_strand_id
1 'polypeptide(L)' 'MNPRVKQVIPQAGYIRKLVFTNNEQGIYDCSPLLDFGVFRELKDVTYFNKVMVCDGTVAWPNDQDICPDTLYTDAVKKT' A
#
# COMPACT_ATOMS: atom_id res chain seq x y z
N MET A 1 4.76 -14.43 -11.76
CA MET A 1 4.14 -13.79 -10.57
C MET A 1 4.90 -12.50 -10.31
N ASN A 2 4.20 -11.38 -10.10
CA ASN A 2 4.88 -10.12 -9.82
C ASN A 2 5.62 -10.16 -8.47
N PRO A 3 6.70 -9.38 -8.31
CA PRO A 3 7.34 -9.14 -7.03
C PRO A 3 6.35 -8.74 -5.94
N ARG A 4 6.52 -9.29 -4.74
CA ARG A 4 5.66 -9.04 -3.58
C ARG A 4 6.18 -7.86 -2.75
N VAL A 5 5.34 -7.28 -1.92
CA VAL A 5 5.76 -6.19 -1.02
C VAL A 5 6.63 -6.77 0.08
N LYS A 6 7.84 -6.23 0.22
CA LYS A 6 8.80 -6.55 1.27
C LYS A 6 8.77 -5.52 2.40
N GLN A 7 8.53 -4.25 2.06
CA GLN A 7 8.47 -3.16 3.03
C GLN A 7 7.49 -2.08 2.56
N VAL A 8 6.79 -1.48 3.51
CA VAL A 8 5.96 -0.29 3.31
C VAL A 8 6.49 0.84 4.20
N ILE A 9 6.57 2.03 3.63
CA ILE A 9 6.96 3.25 4.35
C ILE A 9 5.81 4.25 4.22
N PRO A 10 5.16 4.63 5.33
CA PRO A 10 4.09 5.62 5.31
C PRO A 10 4.64 7.00 4.90
N GLN A 11 3.98 7.66 3.96
CA GLN A 11 4.23 9.07 3.63
C GLN A 11 2.95 9.88 3.80
N ALA A 12 3.11 11.20 3.93
CA ALA A 12 1.98 12.13 3.97
C ALA A 12 1.16 12.06 2.67
N GLY A 13 -0.13 12.38 2.76
CA GLY A 13 -1.02 12.47 1.58
C GLY A 13 -1.54 11.13 1.05
N TYR A 14 -1.67 10.11 1.90
CA TYR A 14 -2.12 8.76 1.51
C TYR A 14 -1.19 8.00 0.55
N ILE A 15 0.07 8.42 0.50
CA ILE A 15 1.10 7.87 -0.37
C ILE A 15 1.89 6.79 0.37
N ARG A 16 2.13 5.66 -0.31
CA ARG A 16 2.97 4.56 0.20
C ARG A 16 4.19 4.37 -0.67
N LYS A 17 5.36 4.51 -0.05
CA LYS A 17 6.59 4.01 -0.66
C LYS A 17 6.69 2.51 -0.36
N LEU A 18 6.74 1.72 -1.42
CA LEU A 18 6.84 0.27 -1.39
C LEU A 18 8.24 -0.16 -1.80
N VAL A 19 8.78 -1.16 -1.11
CA VAL A 19 9.95 -1.91 -1.56
C VAL A 19 9.47 -3.32 -1.89
N PHE A 20 9.74 -3.77 -3.10
CA PHE A 20 9.35 -5.10 -3.57
C PHE A 20 10.45 -6.13 -3.32
N THR A 21 10.12 -7.42 -3.40
CA THR A 21 11.07 -8.53 -3.17
C THR A 21 12.23 -8.56 -4.17
N ASN A 22 12.09 -7.95 -5.35
CA ASN A 22 13.15 -7.77 -6.34
C ASN A 22 13.97 -6.47 -6.14
N ASN A 23 13.80 -5.79 -5.00
CA ASN A 23 14.41 -4.52 -4.63
C ASN A 23 13.95 -3.30 -5.44
N GLU A 24 12.97 -3.45 -6.34
CA GLU A 24 12.31 -2.28 -6.93
C GLU A 24 11.63 -1.44 -5.85
N GLN A 25 11.57 -0.13 -6.10
CA GLN A 25 10.84 0.81 -5.27
C GLN A 25 9.71 1.43 -6.09
N GLY A 26 8.53 1.44 -5.50
CA GLY A 26 7.34 2.04 -6.10
C GLY A 26 6.66 3.02 -5.16
N ILE A 27 5.89 3.93 -5.73
CA ILE A 27 4.98 4.79 -4.99
C ILE A 27 3.55 4.40 -5.39
N TYR A 28 2.73 4.04 -4.41
CA TYR A 28 1.31 3.77 -4.61
C TYR A 28 0.47 4.83 -3.89
N ASP A 29 -0.48 5.43 -4.60
CA ASP A 29 -1.41 6.42 -4.06
C ASP A 29 -2.73 5.74 -3.66
N CYS A 30 -3.04 5.76 -2.36
CA CYS A 30 -4.28 5.20 -1.83
C CYS A 30 -5.47 6.17 -1.93
N SER A 31 -5.26 7.42 -2.37
CA SER A 31 -6.32 8.45 -2.46
C SER A 31 -7.58 7.99 -3.22
N PRO A 32 -7.48 7.28 -4.36
CA PRO A 32 -8.66 6.80 -5.08
C PRO A 32 -9.48 5.76 -4.31
N LEU A 33 -8.88 5.09 -3.32
CA LEU A 33 -9.54 4.06 -2.52
C LEU A 33 -10.35 4.65 -1.36
N LEU A 34 -10.07 5.89 -0.95
CA LEU A 34 -10.62 6.46 0.29
C LEU A 34 -12.15 6.54 0.30
N ASP A 35 -12.82 6.59 -0.84
CA ASP A 35 -14.28 6.61 -0.92
C ASP A 35 -14.91 5.22 -1.15
N PHE A 36 -14.09 4.19 -1.33
CA PHE A 36 -14.49 2.85 -1.70
C PHE A 36 -14.65 1.92 -0.48
N GLY A 37 -15.90 1.54 -0.19
CA GLY A 37 -16.22 0.45 0.75
C GLY A 37 -15.47 0.54 2.08
N VAL A 38 -14.75 -0.54 2.41
CA VAL A 38 -13.98 -0.72 3.65
C VAL A 38 -12.77 0.21 3.77
N PHE A 39 -12.29 0.79 2.66
CA PHE A 39 -11.14 1.70 2.67
C PHE A 39 -11.47 3.12 3.15
N ARG A 40 -12.75 3.42 3.44
CA ARG A 40 -13.14 4.71 4.04
C ARG A 40 -12.47 4.99 5.37
N GLU A 41 -12.14 3.94 6.13
CA GLU A 41 -11.39 4.05 7.39
C GLU A 41 -9.98 4.62 7.17
N LEU A 42 -9.41 4.43 5.98
CA LEU A 42 -8.11 4.98 5.63
C LEU A 42 -8.10 6.51 5.61
N LYS A 43 -9.26 7.19 5.59
CA LYS A 43 -9.33 8.65 5.73
C LYS A 43 -8.78 9.13 7.07
N ASP A 44 -8.90 8.34 8.13
CA ASP A 44 -8.23 8.64 9.40
C ASP A 44 -6.72 8.41 9.22
N VAL A 45 -5.94 9.49 9.27
CA VAL A 45 -4.48 9.44 9.09
C VAL A 45 -3.80 8.61 10.17
N THR A 46 -4.32 8.61 11.40
CA THR A 46 -3.81 7.78 12.50
C THR A 46 -4.02 6.31 12.19
N TYR A 47 -5.21 5.94 11.70
CA TYR A 47 -5.50 4.58 11.28
C TYR A 47 -4.68 4.17 10.06
N PHE A 48 -4.62 5.05 9.05
CA PHE A 48 -3.83 4.87 7.85
C PHE A 48 -2.38 4.54 8.21
N ASN A 49 -1.76 5.27 9.13
CA ASN A 49 -0.36 5.04 9.52
C ASN A 49 -0.08 3.70 10.22
N LYS A 50 -1.11 2.91 10.57
CA LYS A 50 -0.97 1.54 11.07
C LYS A 50 -0.73 0.49 9.98
N VAL A 51 -0.47 0.92 8.75
CA VAL A 51 -0.16 0.01 7.63
C VAL A 51 1.00 -0.92 7.98
N MET A 52 0.86 -2.17 7.56
CA MET A 52 1.85 -3.21 7.77
C MET A 52 1.98 -4.08 6.52
N VAL A 53 3.10 -4.79 6.41
CA VAL A 53 3.24 -5.84 5.39
C VAL A 53 2.73 -7.14 5.99
N CYS A 54 1.81 -7.81 5.28
CA CYS A 54 1.28 -9.12 5.65
C CYS A 54 1.28 -10.01 4.39
N ASP A 55 1.86 -11.21 4.45
CA ASP A 55 1.89 -12.21 3.36
C ASP A 55 2.25 -11.66 1.96
N GLY A 56 3.18 -10.70 1.91
CA GLY A 56 3.65 -10.11 0.65
C GLY A 56 2.74 -9.02 0.08
N THR A 57 1.80 -8.50 0.87
CA THR A 57 0.98 -7.34 0.54
C THR A 57 0.98 -6.27 1.64
N VAL A 58 0.33 -5.13 1.40
CA VAL A 58 0.03 -4.12 2.44
C VAL A 58 -1.36 -4.36 3.02
N ALA A 59 -1.45 -4.27 4.34
CA ALA A 59 -2.68 -4.48 5.09
C ALA A 59 -2.82 -3.47 6.25
N TRP A 60 -4.03 -3.38 6.78
CA TRP A 60 -4.41 -2.58 7.94
C TRP A 60 -5.08 -3.45 9.03
N PRO A 61 -5.18 -2.96 10.29
CA PRO A 61 -5.65 -3.75 11.42
C PRO A 61 -7.06 -4.36 11.31
N ASN A 62 -7.95 -3.77 10.51
CA ASN A 62 -9.32 -4.24 10.33
C ASN A 62 -9.47 -5.07 9.04
N ASP A 63 -8.49 -5.94 8.77
CA ASP A 63 -8.48 -6.89 7.65
C ASP A 63 -8.65 -6.26 6.26
N GLN A 64 -8.30 -4.98 6.09
CA GLN A 64 -8.20 -4.39 4.77
C GLN A 64 -6.82 -4.65 4.20
N ASP A 65 -6.75 -5.19 3.00
CA ASP A 65 -5.53 -5.36 2.22
C ASP A 65 -5.74 -4.87 0.79
N ILE A 66 -4.64 -4.60 0.10
CA ILE A 66 -4.68 -4.29 -1.34
C ILE A 66 -4.09 -5.50 -2.06
N CYS A 67 -4.63 -5.89 -3.21
CA CYS A 67 -4.06 -6.99 -3.97
C CYS A 67 -2.56 -6.71 -4.31
N PRO A 68 -1.64 -7.65 -4.03
CA PRO A 68 -0.21 -7.42 -4.25
C PRO A 68 0.14 -7.18 -5.73
N ASP A 69 -0.63 -7.76 -6.66
CA ASP A 69 -0.45 -7.52 -8.10
C ASP A 69 -0.89 -6.11 -8.51
N THR A 70 -1.95 -5.58 -7.90
CA THR A 70 -2.36 -4.17 -8.06
C THR A 70 -1.28 -3.23 -7.55
N LEU A 71 -0.74 -3.49 -6.34
CA LEU A 71 0.34 -2.68 -5.78
C LEU A 71 1.58 -2.66 -6.68
N TYR A 72 1.93 -3.78 -7.31
CA TYR A 72 3.10 -3.83 -8.19
C TYR A 72 2.87 -3.12 -9.52
N THR A 73 1.69 -3.30 -10.12
CA THR A 73 1.35 -2.81 -11.47
C THR A 73 1.08 -1.31 -11.47
N ASP A 74 0.35 -0.82 -10.47
CA ASP A 74 -0.12 0.57 -10.42
C ASP A 74 0.87 1.49 -9.68
N ALA A 75 1.85 0.92 -8.95
CA ALA A 75 2.87 1.72 -8.32
C ALA A 75 3.77 2.38 -9.36
N VAL A 76 3.91 3.70 -9.27
CA VAL A 76 4.86 4.47 -10.07
C VAL A 76 6.27 4.08 -9.64
N LYS A 77 7.00 3.41 -10.53
CA LYS A 77 8.36 2.94 -10.27
C LYS A 77 9.33 4.11 -10.27
N LYS A 78 10.20 4.16 -9.27
CA LYS A 78 11.34 5.09 -9.31
C LYS A 78 12.42 4.49 -10.21
N THR A 79 12.75 5.21 -11.28
CA THR A 79 13.90 4.94 -12.14
C THR A 79 15.20 5.33 -11.44
#